data_AF-F4XRK8-F1
#
_entry.id   AF-F4XRK8-F1
#
_cell.length_a   1.000
_cell.length_b   1.000
_cell.length_c   1.000
_cell.angle_alpha   90.00
_cell.angle_beta   90.00
_cell.angle_gamma   90.00
#
_symmetry.space_group_name_H-M   'P 1'
#
loop_
_entity.id
_entity.type
_entity.pdbx_description
1 polymer ?
#
loop_
_entity_poly.entity_id
_entity_poly.type
_entity_poly.pdbx_seq_one_letter_code
_entity_poly.pdbx_strand_id
1 'polypeptide(L)'
;MSLESNGKVAIIRTERGLTISGTRITLYDVIDYLTAEYPPKLIRGLFNLTEEQINAALAYIKANRAEVEAEYQIVVKEAEELRQYYEQRNRDLIARLAKKPPLPGREAAWEKLQAQKAKHQAQFESQR
;
A
#
# COMPACT_ATOMS: atom_id res chain seq x y z
N MET A 1 35.43 -13.65 -2.42
CA MET A 1 34.30 -14.19 -3.22
C MET A 1 33.81 -13.06 -4.11
N SER A 2 33.75 -13.32 -5.41
CA SER A 2 33.68 -12.35 -6.49
C SER A 2 32.37 -11.55 -6.51
N LEU A 3 32.49 -10.23 -6.40
CA LEU A 3 31.44 -9.29 -6.81
C LEU A 3 31.58 -9.08 -8.32
N GLU A 4 30.91 -9.92 -9.10
CA GLU A 4 30.85 -9.75 -10.54
C GLU A 4 29.88 -8.62 -10.92
N SER A 5 30.47 -7.52 -11.39
CA SER A 5 30.12 -6.69 -12.55
C SER A 5 28.78 -5.92 -12.60
N ASN A 6 28.89 -4.60 -12.35
CA ASN A 6 28.66 -3.50 -13.31
C ASN A 6 27.32 -3.39 -14.08
N GLY A 7 26.22 -3.17 -13.35
CA GLY A 7 25.02 -2.50 -13.83
C GLY A 7 24.37 -1.80 -12.64
N LYS A 8 23.73 -0.63 -12.79
CA LYS A 8 22.95 -0.01 -11.70
C LYS A 8 22.07 -1.11 -11.08
N VAL A 9 22.36 -1.50 -9.84
CA VAL A 9 21.62 -2.59 -9.18
C VAL A 9 20.15 -2.16 -9.15
N ALA A 10 19.32 -2.87 -9.92
CA ALA A 10 17.92 -2.49 -10.10
C ALA A 10 17.09 -2.74 -8.83
N ILE A 11 17.48 -3.72 -8.02
CA ILE A 11 16.87 -4.03 -6.72
C ILE A 11 17.90 -3.87 -5.61
N ILE A 12 17.66 -2.95 -4.68
CA ILE A 12 18.54 -2.63 -3.56
C ILE A 12 17.88 -2.99 -2.24
N ARG A 13 18.69 -3.38 -1.24
CA ARG A 13 18.20 -3.60 0.13
C ARG A 13 18.20 -2.26 0.87
N THR A 14 17.06 -1.88 1.45
CA THR A 14 16.90 -0.68 2.30
C THR A 14 16.35 -1.06 3.67
N GLU A 15 16.12 -0.08 4.54
CA GLU A 15 15.41 -0.32 5.82
C GLU A 15 13.97 -0.84 5.63
N ARG A 16 13.40 -0.73 4.42
CA ARG A 16 12.07 -1.24 4.06
C ARG A 16 12.10 -2.64 3.44
N GLY A 17 13.28 -3.23 3.27
CA GLY A 17 13.49 -4.49 2.55
C GLY A 17 13.91 -4.29 1.09
N LEU A 18 13.60 -5.29 0.24
CA LEU A 18 13.99 -5.30 -1.16
C LEU A 18 13.21 -4.26 -1.97
N THR A 19 13.90 -3.24 -2.46
CA THR A 19 13.33 -2.02 -3.05
C THR A 19 13.83 -1.82 -4.48
N ILE A 20 12.94 -1.38 -5.38
CA ILE A 20 13.31 -1.01 -6.75
C ILE A 20 14.11 0.30 -6.70
N SER A 21 15.33 0.25 -7.21
CA SER A 21 16.29 1.36 -7.21
C SER A 21 15.72 2.62 -7.86
N GLY A 22 15.94 3.76 -7.20
CA GLY A 22 15.38 5.05 -7.61
C GLY A 22 13.92 5.25 -7.21
N THR A 23 13.31 4.33 -6.46
CA THR A 23 11.92 4.45 -5.99
C THR A 23 11.82 4.10 -4.49
N ARG A 24 10.62 4.29 -3.93
CA ARG A 24 10.25 3.76 -2.60
C ARG A 24 9.42 2.48 -2.70
N ILE A 25 9.28 1.91 -3.90
CA ILE A 25 8.44 0.75 -4.17
C ILE A 25 9.23 -0.51 -3.85
N THR A 26 8.69 -1.31 -2.92
CA THR A 26 9.26 -2.60 -2.54
C THR A 26 8.81 -3.70 -3.49
N LEU A 27 9.54 -4.83 -3.50
CA LEU A 27 9.06 -6.01 -4.20
C LEU A 27 7.76 -6.56 -3.58
N TYR A 28 7.55 -6.32 -2.29
CA TYR A 28 6.34 -6.73 -1.57
C TYR A 28 5.11 -5.99 -2.11
N ASP A 29 5.24 -4.68 -2.36
CA ASP A 29 4.19 -3.89 -3.01
C ASP A 29 3.84 -4.47 -4.40
N VAL A 30 4.84 -4.91 -5.17
CA VAL A 30 4.61 -5.55 -6.47
C VAL A 30 3.92 -6.91 -6.31
N ILE A 31 4.32 -7.70 -5.32
CA ILE A 31 3.75 -9.04 -5.04
C ILE A 31 2.28 -8.96 -4.62
N ASP A 32 1.88 -7.95 -3.85
CA ASP A 32 0.47 -7.74 -3.49
C ASP A 32 -0.42 -7.69 -4.75
N TYR A 33 -0.01 -6.91 -5.75
CA TYR A 33 -0.77 -6.80 -6.99
C TYR A 33 -0.65 -8.04 -7.89
N LEU A 34 0.51 -8.70 -7.91
CA LEU A 34 0.64 -9.97 -8.64
C LEU A 34 -0.25 -11.07 -8.05
N THR A 35 -0.36 -11.12 -6.72
CA THR A 35 -1.21 -12.08 -5.99
C THR A 35 -2.69 -11.78 -6.22
N ALA A 36 -3.04 -10.50 -6.41
CA ALA A 36 -4.37 -10.08 -6.85
C ALA A 36 -4.62 -10.24 -8.37
N GLU A 37 -3.72 -10.93 -9.08
CA GLU A 37 -3.79 -11.23 -10.53
C GLU A 37 -3.77 -9.98 -11.44
N TYR A 38 -3.19 -8.87 -10.98
CA TYR A 38 -3.08 -7.68 -11.80
C TYR A 38 -2.03 -7.89 -12.90
N PRO A 39 -2.33 -7.52 -14.16
CA PRO A 39 -1.35 -7.64 -15.23
C PRO A 39 -0.16 -6.69 -15.00
N PRO A 40 1.09 -7.10 -15.28
CA PRO A 40 2.29 -6.28 -15.06
C PRO A 40 2.23 -4.87 -15.65
N LYS A 41 1.57 -4.71 -16.80
CA LYS A 41 1.38 -3.41 -17.45
C LYS A 41 0.56 -2.44 -16.60
N LEU A 42 -0.43 -2.95 -15.86
CA LEU A 42 -1.24 -2.18 -14.94
C LEU A 42 -0.44 -1.82 -13.68
N ILE A 43 0.30 -2.78 -13.12
CA ILE A 43 1.18 -2.56 -11.95
C ILE A 43 2.21 -1.47 -12.25
N ARG A 44 2.83 -1.52 -13.44
CA ARG A 44 3.74 -0.47 -13.93
C ARG A 44 3.09 0.91 -13.90
N GLY A 45 1.85 1.01 -14.41
CA GLY A 45 1.09 2.26 -14.44
C GLY A 45 0.71 2.77 -13.05
N LEU A 46 0.28 1.87 -12.16
CA LEU A 46 -0.10 2.19 -10.77
C LEU A 46 1.07 2.80 -9.98
N PHE A 47 2.27 2.24 -10.15
CA PHE A 47 3.46 2.69 -9.45
C PHE A 47 4.32 3.69 -10.24
N ASN A 48 3.90 4.08 -11.44
CA ASN A 48 4.65 4.94 -12.34
C ASN A 48 6.11 4.46 -12.56
N LEU A 49 6.28 3.14 -12.72
CA LEU A 49 7.58 2.51 -12.95
C LEU A 49 7.98 2.58 -14.42
N THR A 50 9.28 2.64 -14.69
CA THR A 50 9.77 2.42 -16.05
C THR A 50 9.62 0.95 -16.45
N GLU A 51 9.73 0.67 -17.75
CA GLU A 51 9.67 -0.70 -18.25
C GLU A 51 10.83 -1.54 -17.73
N GLU A 52 12.02 -0.96 -17.62
CA GLU A 52 13.20 -1.62 -17.07
C GLU A 52 13.00 -1.96 -15.58
N GLN A 53 12.38 -1.06 -14.81
CA GLN A 53 12.13 -1.25 -13.38
C GLN A 53 11.15 -2.40 -13.10
N ILE A 54 10.00 -2.42 -13.78
CA ILE A 54 9.02 -3.50 -13.58
C ILE A 54 9.60 -4.84 -14.06
N ASN A 55 10.31 -4.87 -15.18
CA ASN A 55 10.90 -6.10 -15.70
C ASN A 55 12.00 -6.62 -14.76
N ALA A 56 12.83 -5.74 -14.21
CA ALA A 56 13.83 -6.11 -13.22
C ALA A 56 13.20 -6.66 -11.94
N ALA A 57 12.11 -6.04 -11.44
CA ALA A 57 11.37 -6.53 -10.29
C ALA A 57 10.80 -7.93 -10.52
N LEU A 58 10.13 -8.15 -11.65
CA LEU A 58 9.56 -9.46 -12.00
C LEU A 58 10.64 -10.53 -12.17
N ALA A 59 11.76 -10.19 -12.82
CA ALA A 59 12.87 -11.11 -12.99
C ALA A 59 13.49 -11.50 -11.65
N TYR A 60 13.69 -10.54 -10.74
CA TYR A 60 14.24 -10.78 -9.42
C TYR A 60 13.31 -11.65 -8.56
N ILE A 61 12.02 -11.34 -8.54
CA ILE A 61 10.99 -12.14 -7.83
C ILE A 61 10.99 -13.57 -8.36
N LYS A 62 11.04 -13.76 -9.68
CA LYS A 62 11.05 -15.09 -10.29
C LYS A 62 12.31 -15.89 -9.94
N ALA A 63 13.48 -15.24 -9.96
CA ALA A 63 14.76 -15.88 -9.67
C ALA A 63 14.92 -16.25 -8.19
N ASN A 64 14.37 -15.44 -7.28
CA ASN A 64 14.55 -15.58 -5.83
C ASN A 64 13.23 -15.90 -5.10
N ARG A 65 12.30 -16.60 -5.77
CA ARG A 65 10.92 -16.75 -5.33
C ARG A 65 10.77 -17.22 -3.89
N ALA A 66 11.51 -18.25 -3.48
CA ALA A 66 11.39 -18.82 -2.13
C ALA A 66 11.80 -17.84 -1.03
N GLU A 67 12.90 -17.10 -1.23
CA GLU A 67 13.40 -16.13 -0.26
C GLU A 67 12.49 -14.90 -0.20
N VAL A 68 12.09 -14.37 -1.36
CA VAL A 68 11.22 -13.19 -1.45
C VAL A 68 9.83 -13.48 -0.87
N GLU A 69 9.27 -14.65 -1.15
CA GLU A 69 7.97 -15.07 -0.59
C GLU A 69 8.05 -15.23 0.93
N ALA A 70 9.12 -15.83 1.46
CA ALA A 70 9.29 -15.96 2.90
C ALA A 70 9.37 -14.60 3.61
N GLU A 71 10.11 -13.64 3.03
CA GLU A 71 10.16 -12.28 3.57
C GLU A 71 8.82 -11.54 3.43
N TYR A 72 8.13 -11.72 2.29
CA TYR A 72 6.80 -11.15 2.06
C TYR A 72 5.79 -11.60 3.13
N GLN A 73 5.75 -12.90 3.45
CA GLN A 73 4.84 -13.42 4.48
C GLN A 73 5.11 -12.83 5.87
N ILE A 74 6.38 -12.55 6.21
CA ILE A 74 6.75 -11.86 7.45
C ILE A 74 6.18 -10.44 7.44
N VAL A 75 6.38 -9.69 6.36
CA VAL A 75 5.89 -8.31 6.22
C VAL A 75 4.37 -8.24 6.32
N VAL A 76 3.64 -9.15 5.66
CA VAL A 76 2.17 -9.22 5.74
C VAL A 76 1.71 -9.45 7.17
N LYS A 77 2.35 -10.39 7.88
CA LYS A 77 2.03 -10.69 9.28
C LYS A 77 2.29 -9.48 10.19
N GLU A 78 3.46 -8.86 10.09
CA GLU A 78 3.81 -7.70 10.92
C GLU A 78 2.89 -6.50 10.64
N ALA A 79 2.53 -6.27 9.38
CA ALA A 79 1.59 -5.21 9.00
C ALA A 79 0.19 -5.46 9.58
N GLU A 80 -0.28 -6.72 9.57
CA GLU A 80 -1.54 -7.14 10.19
C GLU A 80 -1.53 -6.89 11.71
N GLU A 81 -0.48 -7.34 12.40
CA GLU A 81 -0.33 -7.16 13.84
C GLU A 81 -0.28 -5.67 14.23
N LEU A 82 0.48 -4.87 13.48
CA LEU A 82 0.57 -3.43 13.70
C LEU A 82 -0.76 -2.73 13.49
N ARG A 83 -1.50 -3.12 12.45
CA ARG A 83 -2.82 -2.56 12.16
C ARG A 83 -3.79 -2.87 13.31
N GLN A 84 -3.89 -4.14 13.72
CA GLN A 84 -4.76 -4.54 14.83
C GLN A 84 -4.41 -3.81 16.13
N TYR A 85 -3.11 -3.68 16.43
CA TYR A 85 -2.64 -2.95 17.61
C TYR A 85 -3.11 -1.48 17.61
N TYR A 86 -2.91 -0.76 16.50
CA TYR A 86 -3.31 0.64 16.41
C TYR A 86 -4.82 0.83 16.30
N GLU A 87 -5.54 -0.05 15.61
CA GLU A 87 -7.00 -0.03 15.58
C GLU A 87 -7.57 -0.15 16.99
N GLN A 88 -7.08 -1.13 17.77
CA GLN A 88 -7.54 -1.34 19.13
C GLN A 88 -7.16 -0.15 20.03
N ARG A 89 -5.93 0.35 19.94
CA ARG A 89 -5.46 1.48 20.74
C ARG A 89 -6.20 2.78 20.42
N ASN A 90 -6.51 3.01 19.15
CA ASN A 90 -7.13 4.26 18.69
C ASN A 90 -8.65 4.22 18.74
N ARG A 91 -9.27 3.06 19.01
CA ARG A 91 -10.73 2.88 19.02
C ARG A 91 -11.47 3.94 19.84
N ASP A 92 -11.05 4.15 21.08
CA ASP A 92 -11.69 5.12 21.98
C ASP A 92 -11.46 6.56 21.53
N LEU A 93 -10.25 6.87 21.05
CA LEU A 93 -9.92 8.19 20.54
C LEU A 93 -10.76 8.53 19.31
N ILE A 94 -10.86 7.60 18.35
CA ILE A 94 -11.68 7.73 17.15
C ILE A 94 -13.15 7.92 17.54
N ALA A 95 -13.67 7.12 18.47
CA ALA A 95 -15.05 7.26 18.96
C ALA A 95 -15.32 8.63 19.62
N ARG A 96 -14.35 9.16 20.38
CA ARG A 96 -14.44 10.51 20.96
C ARG A 96 -14.39 11.60 19.88
N LEU A 97 -13.48 11.48 18.90
CA LEU A 97 -13.35 12.43 17.80
C LEU A 97 -14.60 12.46 16.92
N ALA A 98 -15.24 11.31 16.69
CA ALA A 98 -16.47 11.23 15.91
C ALA A 98 -17.64 11.99 16.55
N LYS A 99 -17.63 12.16 17.89
CA LYS A 99 -18.66 12.93 18.63
C LYS A 99 -18.33 14.42 18.77
N LYS A 100 -17.16 14.88 18.34
CA LYS A 100 -16.79 16.29 18.49
C LYS A 100 -17.68 17.16 17.58
N PRO A 101 -18.20 18.29 18.09
CA PRO A 101 -18.94 19.22 17.26
C PRO A 101 -18.02 19.84 16.19
N PRO A 102 -18.59 20.39 15.11
CA PRO A 102 -17.83 21.18 14.15
C PRO A 102 -17.13 22.34 14.85
N LEU A 103 -16.01 22.79 14.26
CA LEU A 103 -15.33 23.98 14.71
C LEU A 103 -16.28 25.20 14.58
N PRO A 104 -16.28 26.12 15.57
CA PRO A 104 -17.07 27.33 15.49
C PRO A 104 -16.85 28.09 14.17
N GLY A 105 -17.93 28.51 13.52
CA GLY A 105 -17.88 29.22 12.23
C GLY A 105 -17.76 28.32 11.00
N ARG A 106 -17.81 26.99 11.16
CA ARG A 106 -17.80 26.00 10.05
C ARG A 106 -19.05 25.13 9.99
N GLU A 107 -20.10 25.47 10.74
CA GLU A 107 -21.32 24.69 10.90
C GLU A 107 -22.02 24.47 9.55
N ALA A 108 -22.20 25.54 8.75
CA ALA A 108 -22.84 25.46 7.44
C ALA A 108 -22.04 24.58 6.44
N ALA A 109 -20.72 24.58 6.53
CA ALA A 109 -19.88 23.70 5.71
C ALA A 109 -19.99 22.24 6.16
N TRP A 110 -20.10 22.02 7.47
CA TRP A 110 -20.26 20.69 8.05
C TRP A 110 -21.63 20.08 7.71
N GLU A 111 -22.71 20.86 7.75
CA GLU A 111 -24.05 20.42 7.31
C GLU A 111 -24.06 19.97 5.85
N LYS A 112 -23.43 20.76 4.95
CA LYS A 112 -23.28 20.37 3.53
C LYS A 112 -22.53 19.05 3.37
N LEU A 113 -21.46 18.86 4.15
CA LEU A 113 -20.68 17.62 4.14
C LEU A 113 -21.52 16.43 4.61
N GLN A 114 -22.30 16.58 5.68
CA GLN A 114 -23.18 15.52 6.19
C GLN A 114 -24.27 15.16 5.18
N ALA A 115 -24.90 16.15 4.54
CA ALA A 115 -25.90 15.92 3.51
C ALA A 115 -25.33 15.14 2.30
N GLN A 116 -24.11 15.49 1.85
CA GLN A 116 -23.44 14.75 0.78
C GLN A 116 -23.08 13.32 1.17
N LYS A 117 -22.58 13.11 2.39
CA LYS A 117 -22.32 11.76 2.92
C LYS A 117 -23.57 10.90 2.94
N ALA A 118 -24.70 11.42 3.44
CA ALA A 118 -25.97 10.72 3.46
C ALA A 118 -26.45 10.35 2.05
N LYS A 119 -26.31 11.26 1.08
CA LYS A 119 -26.66 11.00 -0.32
C LYS A 119 -25.84 9.87 -0.93
N HIS A 120 -24.51 9.86 -0.73
CA HIS A 120 -23.66 8.79 -1.24
C HIS A 120 -23.96 7.44 -0.58
N GLN A 121 -24.25 7.44 0.73
CA GLN A 121 -24.63 6.24 1.44
C GLN A 121 -25.94 5.65 0.90
N ALA A 122 -26.97 6.47 0.73
CA ALA A 122 -28.25 6.04 0.16
C ALA A 122 -28.11 5.52 -1.29
N GLN A 123 -27.26 6.15 -2.10
CA GLN A 123 -26.97 5.69 -3.46
C GLN A 123 -26.28 4.32 -3.45
N PHE A 124 -25.27 4.14 -2.61
CA PHE A 124 -24.59 2.86 -2.45
C PHE A 124 -25.53 1.75 -1.97
N GLU A 125 -26.41 2.04 -1.00
CA GLU A 125 -27.41 1.09 -0.50
C GLU A 125 -28.47 0.74 -1.55
N SER A 126 -28.87 1.68 -2.40
CA SER A 126 -29.85 1.44 -3.47
C SER A 126 -29.32 0.58 -4.63
N GLN A 127 -27.99 0.46 -4.77
CA GLN A 127 -27.32 -0.33 -5.82
C GLN A 127 -26.92 -1.73 -5.35
N ARG A 128 -27.23 -2.08 -4.11
CA ARG A 128 -26.84 -3.33 -3.44
C ARG A 128 -28.04 -4.27 -3.33
#